data_AF-A0A6B3EBL5-F1
#
_entry.id   AF-A0A6B3EBL5-F1
#
_cell.length_a   1.000
_cell.length_b   1.000
_cell.length_c   1.000
_cell.angle_alpha   90.00
_cell.angle_beta   90.00
_cell.angle_gamma   90.00
#
_symmetry.space_group_name_H-M   'P 1'
#
loop_
_entity.id
_entity.type
_entity.pdbx_description
1 polymer ?
#
loop_
_entity_poly.entity_id
_entity_poly.type
_entity_poly.pdbx_seq_one_letter_code
_entity_poly.pdbx_strand_id
1 'polypeptide(L)'
;MAVRGILGHQRREYRTPDPHPSGAVPPRLPAEMVPGHVAIVMDGNGRWAKERGLPRTEGHKVGESVVMDAMKGCLELGVKNISLYAFSTENWKRSPDEVRFLMGFNREVIARRRDEMDELGIRIRWVGRMP
;
A
#
# COMPACT_ATOMS: atom_id res chain seq x y z
N MET A 1 31.77 11.42 36.93
CA MET A 1 31.23 11.76 35.59
C MET A 1 31.09 10.46 34.81
N ALA A 2 29.89 9.91 34.71
CA ALA A 2 29.63 8.66 33.98
C ALA A 2 29.19 9.02 32.56
N VAL A 3 29.97 8.58 31.57
CA VAL A 3 29.69 8.73 30.14
C VAL A 3 28.44 7.91 29.83
N ARG A 4 27.34 8.60 29.49
CA ARG A 4 26.14 7.97 28.92
C ARG A 4 26.55 7.30 27.61
N GLY A 5 26.57 5.97 27.61
CA GLY A 5 26.63 5.17 26.39
C GLY A 5 25.44 5.55 25.51
N ILE A 6 25.73 6.22 24.40
CA ILE A 6 24.81 6.40 23.29
C ILE A 6 24.53 4.99 22.78
N LEU A 7 23.39 4.42 23.15
CA LEU A 7 22.84 3.23 22.50
C LEU A 7 22.65 3.61 21.03
N GLY A 8 23.64 3.29 20.20
CA GLY A 8 23.54 3.43 18.77
C GLY A 8 22.29 2.70 18.31
N HIS A 9 21.38 3.41 17.65
CA HIS A 9 20.34 2.75 16.88
C HIS A 9 21.06 1.80 15.92
N GLN A 10 20.95 0.49 16.16
CA GLN A 10 21.34 -0.47 15.14
C GLN A 10 20.52 -0.12 13.91
N ARG A 11 21.20 0.26 12.84
CA ARG A 11 20.58 0.64 11.58
C ARG A 11 19.87 -0.61 11.07
N ARG A 12 18.53 -0.62 11.17
CA ARG A 12 17.71 -1.73 10.70
C ARG A 12 17.99 -1.90 9.20
N GLU A 13 18.44 -3.08 8.80
CA GLU A 13 18.61 -3.39 7.39
C GLU A 13 17.24 -3.68 6.79
N TYR A 14 16.91 -2.98 5.72
CA TYR A 14 15.66 -3.18 4.98
C TYR A 14 15.96 -3.95 3.71
N ARG A 15 15.05 -4.86 3.36
CA ARG A 15 15.09 -5.61 2.12
C ARG A 15 14.79 -4.67 0.94
N THR A 16 15.45 -4.89 -0.19
CA THR A 16 15.07 -4.26 -1.46
C THR A 16 13.84 -4.95 -2.03
N PRO A 17 12.86 -4.21 -2.57
CA PRO A 17 11.69 -4.82 -3.20
C PRO A 17 12.09 -5.76 -4.35
N ASP A 18 11.28 -6.80 -4.55
CA ASP A 18 11.46 -7.72 -5.68
C ASP A 18 11.22 -6.99 -7.01
N PRO A 19 12.01 -7.28 -8.07
CA PRO A 19 11.80 -6.68 -9.37
C PRO A 19 10.42 -7.01 -9.95
N HIS A 20 9.84 -6.09 -10.71
CA HIS A 20 8.59 -6.33 -11.41
C HIS A 20 8.73 -7.51 -12.40
N PRO A 21 7.75 -8.42 -12.54
CA PRO A 21 7.86 -9.62 -13.38
C PRO A 21 8.18 -9.38 -14.86
N SER A 22 7.87 -8.18 -15.38
CA SER A 22 8.23 -7.80 -16.76
C SER A 22 9.72 -7.45 -16.94
N GLY A 23 10.49 -7.34 -15.85
CA GLY A 23 11.86 -6.82 -15.87
C GLY A 23 11.96 -5.30 -16.06
N ALA A 24 10.83 -4.59 -15.98
CA ALA A 24 10.83 -3.13 -15.98
C ALA A 24 11.62 -2.60 -14.78
N VAL A 25 12.39 -1.53 -15.01
CA VAL A 25 13.15 -0.81 -13.98
C VAL A 25 12.64 0.63 -13.86
N PRO A 26 12.82 1.29 -12.70
CA PRO A 26 12.40 2.68 -12.54
C PRO A 26 13.04 3.60 -13.59
N PRO A 27 12.32 4.59 -14.12
CA PRO A 27 12.91 5.59 -14.98
C PRO A 27 13.96 6.40 -14.24
N ARG A 28 15.00 6.83 -14.95
CA ARG A 28 16.00 7.75 -14.39
C ARG A 28 15.44 9.16 -14.40
N LEU A 29 15.06 9.65 -13.22
CA LEU A 29 14.60 11.02 -13.01
C LEU A 29 15.62 11.78 -12.16
N PRO A 30 15.85 13.08 -12.41
CA PRO A 30 16.51 13.95 -11.43
C PRO A 30 15.78 13.87 -10.08
N ALA A 31 16.52 13.89 -8.98
CA ALA A 31 15.95 13.66 -7.64
C ALA A 31 14.87 14.69 -7.29
N GLU A 32 15.03 15.93 -7.75
CA GLU A 32 14.09 17.04 -7.62
C GLU A 32 12.78 16.84 -8.38
N MET A 33 12.74 15.94 -9.36
CA MET A 33 11.54 15.59 -10.13
C MET A 33 10.76 14.42 -9.51
N VAL A 34 11.35 13.68 -8.56
CA VAL A 34 10.65 12.60 -7.86
C VAL A 34 9.68 13.23 -6.86
N PRO A 35 8.36 12.93 -6.93
CA PRO A 35 7.40 13.50 -6.00
C PRO A 35 7.68 13.03 -4.57
N GLY A 36 7.70 13.98 -3.63
CA GLY A 36 7.84 13.66 -2.21
C GLY A 36 6.65 12.90 -1.63
N HIS A 37 5.47 13.02 -2.27
CA HIS A 37 4.23 12.34 -1.88
C HIS A 37 3.35 12.04 -3.11
N VAL A 38 2.88 10.81 -3.22
CA VAL A 38 1.87 10.38 -4.20
C VAL A 38 0.58 9.94 -3.49
N ALA A 39 -0.58 10.35 -3.98
CA ALA A 39 -1.88 9.88 -3.49
C ALA A 39 -2.60 9.09 -4.60
N ILE A 40 -3.13 7.90 -4.26
CA ILE A 40 -3.75 6.98 -5.21
C ILE A 40 -5.19 6.70 -4.78
N VAL A 41 -6.12 6.91 -5.70
CA VAL A 41 -7.52 6.46 -5.59
C VAL A 41 -7.65 5.13 -6.33
N MET A 42 -7.90 4.06 -5.59
CA MET A 42 -7.89 2.69 -6.12
C MET A 42 -9.27 2.26 -6.63
N ASP A 43 -9.80 3.03 -7.59
CA ASP A 43 -11.12 2.77 -8.18
C ASP A 43 -11.05 1.73 -9.32
N GLY A 44 -12.21 1.17 -9.68
CA GLY A 44 -12.36 0.30 -10.84
C GLY A 44 -12.43 -1.20 -10.53
N ASN A 45 -12.11 -1.63 -9.31
CA ASN A 45 -12.15 -3.04 -8.90
C ASN A 45 -13.46 -3.76 -9.27
N GLY A 46 -14.60 -3.14 -8.94
CA GLY A 46 -15.91 -3.71 -9.27
C GLY A 46 -16.26 -3.69 -10.75
N ARG A 47 -15.77 -2.71 -11.52
CA ARG A 47 -15.95 -2.65 -12.99
C ARG A 47 -15.11 -3.73 -13.67
N TRP A 48 -13.84 -3.84 -13.28
CA TRP A 48 -12.91 -4.88 -13.75
C TRP A 48 -13.47 -6.29 -13.56
N ALA A 49 -14.08 -6.57 -12.40
CA ALA A 49 -14.71 -7.86 -12.12
C ALA A 49 -15.95 -8.09 -13.00
N LYS A 50 -16.81 -7.07 -13.14
CA LYS A 50 -18.02 -7.14 -13.96
C LYS A 50 -17.71 -7.45 -15.43
N GLU A 51 -16.70 -6.80 -16.00
CA GLU A 51 -16.25 -7.01 -17.39
C GLU A 51 -15.78 -8.45 -17.65
N ARG A 52 -15.42 -9.18 -16.58
CA ARG A 52 -14.96 -10.57 -16.63
C ARG A 52 -16.00 -11.58 -16.16
N GLY A 53 -17.23 -11.14 -15.88
CA GLY A 53 -18.29 -11.99 -15.34
C GLY A 53 -18.00 -12.51 -13.92
N LEU A 54 -17.12 -11.82 -13.18
CA LEU A 54 -16.69 -12.22 -11.83
C LEU A 54 -17.47 -11.46 -10.74
N PRO A 55 -17.59 -12.03 -9.52
CA PRO A 55 -18.05 -11.30 -8.35
C PRO A 55 -17.19 -10.05 -8.09
N ARG A 56 -17.81 -8.95 -7.66
CA ARG A 56 -17.10 -7.67 -7.35
C ARG A 56 -15.93 -7.86 -6.37
N THR A 57 -16.07 -8.80 -5.45
CA THR A 57 -15.06 -9.16 -4.44
C THR A 57 -13.74 -9.64 -5.06
N GLU A 58 -13.78 -10.30 -6.22
CA GLU A 58 -12.57 -10.75 -6.92
C GLU A 58 -11.73 -9.57 -7.43
N GLY A 59 -12.39 -8.49 -7.88
CA GLY A 59 -11.67 -7.28 -8.25
C GLY A 59 -10.90 -6.65 -7.08
N HIS A 60 -11.46 -6.70 -5.87
CA HIS A 60 -10.77 -6.21 -4.68
C HIS A 60 -9.55 -7.07 -4.32
N LYS A 61 -9.64 -8.40 -4.46
CA LYS A 61 -8.51 -9.31 -4.25
C LYS A 61 -7.35 -9.02 -5.20
N VAL A 62 -7.64 -8.78 -6.48
CA VAL A 62 -6.60 -8.37 -7.44
C VAL A 62 -6.02 -7.01 -7.04
N GLY A 63 -6.86 -6.07 -6.59
CA GLY A 63 -6.45 -4.76 -6.11
C GLY A 63 -5.37 -4.80 -5.01
N GLU A 64 -5.37 -5.80 -4.11
CA GLU A 64 -4.31 -5.98 -3.12
C GLU A 64 -2.93 -6.11 -3.77
N SER A 65 -2.80 -6.97 -4.79
CA SER A 65 -1.52 -7.20 -5.46
C SER A 65 -1.03 -5.94 -6.20
N VAL A 66 -1.95 -5.21 -6.83
CA VAL A 66 -1.67 -3.96 -7.54
C VAL A 66 -1.17 -2.88 -6.59
N VAL A 67 -1.74 -2.81 -5.38
CA VAL A 67 -1.30 -1.88 -4.35
C VAL A 67 0.12 -2.18 -3.88
N MET A 68 0.41 -3.45 -3.61
CA MET A 68 1.76 -3.88 -3.23
C MET A 68 2.78 -3.53 -4.31
N ASP A 69 2.45 -3.79 -5.57
CA ASP A 69 3.30 -3.48 -6.70
C ASP A 69 3.56 -1.97 -6.85
N ALA A 70 2.50 -1.14 -6.76
CA ALA A 70 2.63 0.31 -6.79
C ALA A 70 3.50 0.85 -5.64
N MET A 71 3.39 0.29 -4.43
CA MET A 71 4.23 0.67 -3.30
C MET A 71 5.70 0.27 -3.53
N LYS A 72 5.96 -0.91 -4.08
CA LYS A 72 7.31 -1.35 -4.45
C LYS A 72 7.93 -0.42 -5.49
N GLY A 73 7.19 -0.09 -6.56
CA GLY A 73 7.66 0.87 -7.57
C GLY A 73 7.92 2.27 -7.01
N CYS A 74 7.10 2.74 -6.06
CA CYS A 74 7.34 4.00 -5.35
C CYS A 74 8.62 3.94 -4.50
N LEU A 75 8.86 2.81 -3.81
CA LEU A 75 10.06 2.58 -3.01
C LEU A 75 11.32 2.58 -3.91
N GLU A 76 11.27 1.90 -5.05
CA GLU A 76 12.36 1.87 -6.04
C GLU A 76 12.63 3.24 -6.66
N LEU A 77 11.58 4.01 -6.98
CA LEU A 77 11.70 5.36 -7.53
C LEU A 77 12.18 6.39 -6.49
N GLY A 78 12.08 6.07 -5.20
CA GLY A 78 12.51 6.94 -4.10
C GLY A 78 11.42 7.87 -3.55
N VAL A 79 10.15 7.64 -3.87
CA VAL A 79 8.99 8.36 -3.31
C VAL A 79 8.92 8.11 -1.81
N LYS A 80 8.79 9.17 -1.01
CA LYS A 80 8.87 9.09 0.45
C LYS A 80 7.54 8.87 1.15
N ASN A 81 6.44 9.31 0.54
CA ASN A 81 5.11 9.19 1.12
C ASN A 81 4.11 8.70 0.09
N ILE A 82 3.23 7.79 0.50
CA ILE A 82 2.14 7.28 -0.33
C ILE A 82 0.86 7.32 0.49
N SER A 83 -0.21 7.88 -0.06
CA SER A 83 -1.56 7.80 0.50
C SER A 83 -2.44 6.94 -0.39
N LEU A 84 -3.06 5.91 0.19
CA LEU A 84 -3.95 5.01 -0.52
C LEU A 84 -5.38 5.22 -0.05
N TYR A 85 -6.30 5.50 -0.96
CA TYR A 85 -7.70 5.71 -0.60
C TYR A 85 -8.44 4.36 -0.49
N ALA A 86 -8.20 3.65 0.62
CA ALA A 86 -8.64 2.27 0.81
C ALA A 86 -10.14 2.10 1.13
N PHE A 87 -10.71 3.03 1.87
CA PHE A 87 -12.15 3.09 2.16
C PHE A 87 -12.59 4.54 2.37
N SER A 88 -13.61 4.95 1.64
CA SER A 88 -14.14 6.31 1.62
C SER A 88 -15.39 6.44 2.50
N THR A 89 -15.69 7.64 3.00
CA THR A 89 -16.94 7.92 3.72
C THR A 89 -18.17 7.69 2.85
N GLU A 90 -18.05 7.82 1.54
CA GLU A 90 -19.12 7.57 0.57
C GLU A 90 -19.37 6.06 0.40
N ASN A 91 -18.41 5.19 0.78
CA ASN A 91 -18.61 3.74 0.73
C ASN A 91 -19.67 3.24 1.71
N TRP A 92 -19.98 4.00 2.77
CA TRP A 92 -21.11 3.71 3.66
C TRP A 92 -22.47 3.73 2.96
N LYS A 93 -22.57 4.34 1.77
CA LYS A 93 -23.80 4.35 0.95
C LYS A 93 -24.00 3.07 0.14
N ARG A 94 -23.04 2.14 0.16
CA ARG A 94 -23.14 0.84 -0.54
C ARG A 94 -23.99 -0.15 0.26
N SER A 95 -24.24 -1.34 -0.30
CA SER A 95 -24.99 -2.37 0.41
C SER A 95 -24.27 -2.80 1.70
N PRO A 96 -25.01 -3.19 2.76
CA PRO A 96 -24.40 -3.65 4.01
C PRO A 96 -23.42 -4.83 3.82
N ASP A 97 -23.71 -5.74 2.89
CA ASP A 97 -22.80 -6.85 2.55
C ASP A 97 -21.49 -6.37 1.93
N GLU A 98 -21.54 -5.41 1.00
CA GLU A 98 -20.33 -4.85 0.39
C GLU A 98 -19.50 -4.09 1.42
N VAL A 99 -20.13 -3.32 2.31
CA VAL A 99 -19.44 -2.62 3.41
C VAL A 99 -18.76 -3.61 4.35
N ARG A 100 -19.47 -4.67 4.78
CA ARG A 100 -18.90 -5.74 5.64
C ARG A 100 -17.70 -6.39 4.98
N PHE A 101 -17.82 -6.73 3.69
CA PHE A 101 -16.72 -7.31 2.92
C PHE A 101 -15.51 -6.37 2.89
N LEU A 102 -15.70 -5.10 2.54
CA LEU A 102 -14.60 -4.13 2.43
C LEU A 102 -13.86 -3.92 3.76
N MET A 103 -14.59 -3.84 4.88
CA MET A 103 -13.99 -3.71 6.21
C MET A 103 -13.17 -4.95 6.59
N GLY A 104 -13.74 -6.15 6.39
CA GLY A 104 -13.04 -7.40 6.64
C GLY A 104 -11.80 -7.55 5.75
N PHE A 105 -11.94 -7.27 4.46
CA PHE A 105 -10.87 -7.37 3.47
C PHE A 105 -9.69 -6.47 3.81
N ASN A 106 -9.92 -5.18 4.11
CA ASN A 106 -8.83 -4.26 4.48
C ASN A 106 -8.08 -4.72 5.73
N ARG A 107 -8.80 -5.20 6.75
CA ARG A 107 -8.19 -5.75 7.98
C ARG A 107 -7.28 -6.94 7.64
N GLU A 108 -7.76 -7.86 6.81
CA GLU A 108 -6.99 -9.04 6.44
C GLU A 108 -5.78 -8.72 5.57
N VAL A 109 -5.89 -7.77 4.63
CA VAL A 109 -4.77 -7.31 3.80
C VAL A 109 -3.64 -6.77 4.69
N ILE A 110 -3.97 -5.90 5.65
CA ILE A 110 -2.99 -5.36 6.58
C ILE A 110 -2.35 -6.50 7.39
N ALA A 111 -3.15 -7.43 7.90
CA ALA A 111 -2.62 -8.57 8.66
C ALA A 111 -1.67 -9.45 7.83
N ARG A 112 -2.01 -9.74 6.57
CA ARG A 112 -1.19 -10.58 5.68
C ARG A 112 0.09 -9.90 5.21
N ARG A 113 0.05 -8.59 4.96
CA ARG A 113 1.16 -7.85 4.33
C ARG A 113 2.05 -7.11 5.31
N ARG A 114 1.66 -7.02 6.58
CA ARG A 114 2.41 -6.28 7.61
C ARG A 114 3.89 -6.65 7.65
N ASP A 115 4.21 -7.94 7.66
CA ASP A 115 5.59 -8.39 7.81
C ASP A 115 6.42 -8.10 6.55
N GLU A 116 5.85 -8.33 5.36
CA GLU A 116 6.47 -7.93 4.08
C GLU A 116 6.71 -6.41 4.03
N MET A 117 5.76 -5.61 4.49
CA MET A 117 5.90 -4.15 4.57
C MET A 117 6.99 -3.74 5.57
N ASP A 118 7.08 -4.39 6.72
CA ASP A 118 8.09 -4.10 7.75
C ASP A 118 9.50 -4.45 7.26
N GLU A 119 9.67 -5.59 6.58
CA GLU A 119 10.92 -5.99 5.93
C GLU A 119 11.39 -4.98 4.88
N LEU A 120 10.45 -4.41 4.12
CA LEU A 120 10.71 -3.35 3.13
C LEU A 120 10.91 -1.95 3.76
N GLY A 121 10.79 -1.83 5.08
CA GLY A 121 10.90 -0.56 5.79
C GLY A 121 9.71 0.40 5.60
N ILE A 122 8.57 -0.14 5.16
CA ILE A 122 7.34 0.63 4.95
C ILE A 122 6.66 0.86 6.30
N ARG A 123 6.52 2.14 6.67
CA ARG A 123 5.74 2.54 7.85
C ARG A 123 4.30 2.84 7.47
N ILE A 124 3.38 2.00 7.93
CA ILE A 124 1.93 2.20 7.75
C ILE A 124 1.42 3.19 8.81
N ARG A 125 0.57 4.13 8.38
CA ARG A 125 -0.22 4.98 9.28
C ARG A 125 -1.67 4.96 8.83
N TRP A 126 -2.57 4.62 9.74
CA TRP A 126 -3.99 4.76 9.50
C TRP A 126 -4.40 6.23 9.60
N VAL A 127 -5.14 6.70 8.59
CA VAL A 127 -5.73 8.04 8.54
C VAL A 127 -7.22 7.86 8.32
N GLY A 128 -8.02 8.28 9.30
CA GLY A 128 -9.46 8.08 9.27
C GLY A 128 -10.11 8.44 10.60
N ARG A 129 -11.40 8.11 10.74
CA ARG A 129 -12.16 8.25 11.98
C ARG A 129 -12.48 6.87 12.55
N MET A 130 -12.54 6.77 13.87
CA MET A 130 -13.11 5.56 14.48
C MET A 130 -14.59 5.45 14.06
N PRO A 131 -15.03 4.25 13.62
CA PRO A 131 -16.44 3.98 13.32
C PRO A 131 -17.35 4.16 14.53
#